data_AF-A0A183BVU9-F1
#
_entry.id   AF-A0A183BVU9-F1
#
_cell.length_a   1.000
_cell.length_b   1.000
_cell.length_c   1.000
_cell.angle_alpha   90.00
_cell.angle_beta   90.00
_cell.angle_gamma   90.00
#
_symmetry.space_group_name_H-M   'P 1'
#
loop_
_entity.id
_entity.type
_entity.pdbx_description
1 polymer ?
#
loop_
_entity_poly.entity_id
_entity_poly.type
_entity_poly.pdbx_seq_one_letter_code
_entity_poly.pdbx_strand_id
1 'polypeptide(L)'
;MPCPSKCPSDALVRLFLLLDSAVHCALGAFLFFSPGICAEFILKRPSSDGVHWHLLRCVGGQLLASAVLSWRCASPQRPPEVRSSCLALRLLGSILFAFLFLHIRSVHPELIFFTANHLVLFCYDCVVCGAYNCLRMANRRQFPRCEPLGQLALPN
;
A
#
# COMPACT_ATOMS: atom_id res chain seq x y z
N MET A 1 -19.81 -22.64 13.15
CA MET A 1 -19.69 -23.21 11.79
C MET A 1 -18.34 -22.82 11.20
N PRO A 2 -17.39 -23.75 10.99
CA PRO A 2 -16.14 -23.42 10.32
C PRO A 2 -16.38 -23.51 8.81
N CYS A 3 -16.36 -22.37 8.10
CA CYS A 3 -16.38 -22.36 6.64
C CYS A 3 -15.12 -23.06 6.10
N PRO A 4 -15.24 -24.21 5.40
CA PRO A 4 -14.11 -24.90 4.82
C PRO A 4 -14.00 -24.51 3.35
N SER A 5 -13.15 -23.55 3.05
CA SER A 5 -12.35 -23.51 1.80
C SER A 5 -11.43 -22.30 1.85
N LYS A 6 -10.11 -22.53 1.82
CA LYS A 6 -9.15 -21.47 1.51
C LYS A 6 -9.42 -21.06 0.07
N CYS A 7 -10.24 -20.04 -0.15
CA CYS A 7 -10.44 -19.51 -1.49
C CYS A 7 -9.10 -19.01 -2.03
N PRO A 8 -8.72 -19.36 -3.27
CA PRO A 8 -7.43 -18.96 -3.86
C PRO A 8 -7.23 -17.44 -3.89
N SER A 9 -8.32 -16.67 -3.92
CA SER A 9 -8.29 -15.20 -3.83
C SER A 9 -7.82 -14.66 -2.48
N ASP A 10 -8.19 -15.29 -1.36
CA ASP A 10 -7.74 -14.85 -0.03
C ASP A 10 -6.25 -15.08 0.15
N ALA A 11 -5.74 -16.18 -0.41
CA ALA A 11 -4.30 -16.44 -0.47
C ALA A 11 -3.58 -15.37 -1.31
N LEU A 12 -4.18 -14.96 -2.44
CA LEU A 12 -3.62 -13.94 -3.34
C LEU A 12 -3.58 -12.55 -2.68
N VAL A 13 -4.66 -12.13 -2.01
CA VAL A 13 -4.69 -10.86 -1.28
C VAL A 13 -3.67 -10.84 -0.15
N ARG A 14 -3.52 -11.96 0.58
CA ARG A 14 -2.50 -12.07 1.64
C ARG A 14 -1.10 -12.04 1.08
N LEU A 15 -0.85 -12.75 -0.03
CA LEU A 15 0.45 -12.73 -0.71
C LEU A 15 0.79 -11.31 -1.17
N PHE A 16 -0.17 -10.59 -1.76
CA PHE A 16 0.00 -9.19 -2.12
C PHE A 16 0.37 -8.33 -0.91
N LEU A 17 -0.39 -8.42 0.19
CA LEU A 17 -0.11 -7.66 1.42
C LEU A 17 1.27 -8.01 2.04
N LEU A 18 1.72 -9.26 1.93
CA LEU A 18 3.04 -9.70 2.40
C LEU A 18 4.16 -9.16 1.53
N LEU A 19 4.03 -9.27 0.20
CA LEU A 19 5.01 -8.73 -0.74
C LEU A 19 5.12 -7.21 -0.60
N ASP A 20 3.98 -6.54 -0.53
CA ASP A 20 3.93 -5.11 -0.35
C ASP A 20 4.54 -4.71 1.00
N SER A 21 4.24 -5.43 2.08
CA SER A 21 4.87 -5.22 3.38
C SER A 21 6.40 -5.38 3.31
N ALA A 22 6.90 -6.42 2.64
CA ALA A 22 8.33 -6.65 2.47
C ALA A 22 9.01 -5.50 1.69
N VAL A 23 8.38 -5.04 0.61
CA VAL A 23 8.86 -3.91 -0.20
C VAL A 23 8.89 -2.62 0.62
N HIS A 24 7.80 -2.29 1.33
CA HIS A 24 7.73 -1.09 2.18
C HIS A 24 8.71 -1.17 3.35
N CYS A 25 8.95 -2.37 3.90
CA CYS A 25 9.92 -2.57 4.97
C CYS A 25 11.34 -2.33 4.47
N ALA A 26 11.70 -2.90 3.32
CA ALA A 26 13.02 -2.72 2.72
C ALA A 26 13.28 -1.25 2.34
N LEU A 27 12.31 -0.61 1.66
CA LEU A 27 12.40 0.80 1.28
C LEU A 27 12.44 1.71 2.52
N GLY A 28 11.56 1.46 3.49
CA GLY A 28 11.48 2.24 4.72
C GLY A 28 12.74 2.14 5.56
N ALA A 29 13.29 0.94 5.71
CA ALA A 29 14.57 0.72 6.40
C ALA A 29 15.72 1.43 5.66
N PHE A 30 15.77 1.32 4.32
CA PHE A 30 16.80 1.97 3.52
C PHE A 30 16.76 3.51 3.65
N LEU A 31 15.57 4.11 3.57
CA LEU A 31 15.36 5.56 3.73
C LEU A 31 15.63 6.04 5.16
N PHE A 32 15.32 5.22 6.17
CA PHE A 32 15.50 5.58 7.57
C PHE A 32 16.97 5.51 8.02
N PHE A 33 17.68 4.43 7.67
CA PHE A 33 19.07 4.22 8.08
C PHE A 33 20.06 4.92 7.15
N SER A 34 19.77 5.03 5.86
CA SER A 34 20.66 5.61 4.86
C SER A 34 20.04 6.82 4.12
N PRO A 35 19.64 7.88 4.84
CA PRO A 35 19.00 9.03 4.21
C PRO A 35 19.97 9.83 3.31
N GLY A 36 21.27 9.83 3.60
CA GLY A 36 22.27 10.55 2.80
C GLY A 36 22.41 10.00 1.38
N ILE A 37 22.58 8.68 1.27
CA ILE A 37 22.69 7.99 -0.03
C ILE A 37 21.39 8.16 -0.83
N CYS A 38 20.24 8.04 -0.17
CA CYS A 38 18.94 8.25 -0.82
C CYS A 38 18.75 9.69 -1.29
N ALA A 39 19.18 10.68 -0.49
CA ALA A 39 19.08 12.09 -0.85
C ALA A 39 19.93 12.39 -2.09
N GLU A 40 21.16 11.87 -2.17
CA GLU A 40 22.02 12.03 -3.35
C GLU A 40 21.48 11.33 -4.60
N PHE A 41 20.78 10.20 -4.44
CA PHE A 41 20.15 9.49 -5.57
C PHE A 41 18.89 10.18 -6.09
N ILE A 42 18.10 10.78 -5.20
CA ILE A 42 16.79 11.35 -5.53
C ILE A 42 16.91 12.82 -5.94
N LEU A 43 17.72 13.60 -5.21
CA LEU A 43 17.85 15.03 -5.40
C LEU A 43 19.02 15.35 -6.33
N LYS A 44 18.75 16.18 -7.33
CA LYS A 44 19.77 16.65 -8.29
C LYS A 44 20.77 17.65 -7.68
N ARG A 45 20.51 18.15 -6.46
CA ARG A 45 21.36 19.12 -5.76
C ARG A 45 22.39 18.43 -4.85
N PRO A 46 23.68 18.81 -4.91
CA PRO A 46 24.73 18.26 -4.06
C PRO A 46 24.64 18.68 -2.59
N SER A 47 23.75 19.60 -2.23
CA SER A 47 23.55 20.08 -0.86
C SER A 47 22.28 19.48 -0.24
N SER A 48 22.34 18.21 0.15
CA SER A 48 21.28 17.64 0.99
C SER A 48 21.47 18.12 2.43
N ASP A 49 20.78 19.20 2.79
CA ASP A 49 20.82 19.74 4.15
C ASP A 49 20.21 18.76 5.17
N GLY A 50 20.56 18.88 6.45
CA GLY A 50 20.05 18.00 7.52
C GLY A 50 18.53 17.93 7.63
N VAL A 51 17.81 18.94 7.12
CA VAL A 51 16.34 18.95 7.01
C VAL A 51 15.85 17.89 6.02
N HIS A 52 16.51 17.73 4.87
CA HIS A 52 16.16 16.72 3.87
C HIS A 52 16.35 15.32 4.43
N TRP A 53 17.41 15.09 5.21
CA TRP A 53 17.65 13.80 5.86
C TRP A 53 16.61 13.48 6.93
N HIS A 54 16.17 14.48 7.70
CA HIS A 54 15.10 14.28 8.67
C HIS A 54 13.77 13.95 7.99
N LEU A 55 13.44 14.67 6.91
CA LEU A 55 12.25 14.38 6.10
C LEU A 55 12.30 12.96 5.53
N LEU A 56 13.45 12.53 5.01
CA LEU A 56 13.62 11.18 4.49
C LEU A 56 13.44 10.11 5.56
N ARG A 57 13.93 10.35 6.78
CA ARG A 57 13.68 9.46 7.93
C ARG A 57 12.19 9.42 8.31
N CYS A 58 11.50 10.57 8.29
CA CYS A 58 10.06 10.60 8.53
C CYS A 58 9.29 9.78 7.49
N VAL A 59 9.63 9.94 6.20
CA VAL A 59 9.05 9.12 5.12
C VAL A 59 9.39 7.64 5.32
N GLY A 60 10.64 7.30 5.64
CA GLY A 60 11.05 5.93 5.93
C GLY A 60 10.29 5.32 7.12
N GLY A 61 10.06 6.09 8.18
CA GLY A 61 9.26 5.69 9.33
C GLY A 61 7.78 5.43 8.99
N GLN A 62 7.18 6.26 8.13
CA GLN A 62 5.82 6.03 7.63
C GLN A 62 5.73 4.75 6.78
N LEU A 63 6.74 4.48 5.95
CA LEU A 63 6.81 3.25 5.16
C LEU A 63 6.97 2.01 6.06
N LEU A 64 7.80 2.09 7.10
CA LEU A 64 7.93 1.02 8.10
C LEU A 64 6.61 0.77 8.86
N ALA A 65 5.93 1.83 9.29
CA ALA A 65 4.62 1.71 9.93
C ALA A 65 3.58 1.06 9.00
N SER A 66 3.55 1.47 7.72
CA SER A 66 2.72 0.87 6.67
C SER A 66 3.05 -0.61 6.46
N ALA A 67 4.34 -0.98 6.45
CA ALA A 67 4.78 -2.36 6.32
C ALA A 67 4.27 -3.23 7.48
N VAL A 68 4.38 -2.75 8.72
CA VAL A 68 3.89 -3.45 9.91
C VAL A 68 2.36 -3.61 9.85
N LEU A 69 1.64 -2.57 9.47
CA LEU A 69 0.18 -2.62 9.33
C LEU A 69 -0.23 -3.71 8.33
N SER A 70 0.41 -3.77 7.17
CA SER A 70 0.06 -4.74 6.14
C SER A 70 0.45 -6.16 6.48
N TRP A 71 1.58 -6.36 7.15
CA TRP A 71 1.94 -7.66 7.69
C TRP A 71 0.90 -8.14 8.71
N ARG A 72 0.45 -7.25 9.61
CA ARG A 72 -0.61 -7.57 10.59
C ARG A 72 -1.95 -7.88 9.93
N CYS A 73 -2.29 -7.17 8.85
CA CYS A 73 -3.53 -7.39 8.07
C CYS A 73 -3.47 -8.64 7.18
N ALA A 74 -2.28 -9.09 6.79
CA ALA A 74 -2.07 -10.35 6.06
C ALA A 74 -2.32 -11.59 6.93
N SER A 75 -2.41 -11.44 8.25
CA SER A 75 -2.65 -12.57 9.17
C SER A 75 -3.92 -13.35 8.80
N PRO A 76 -3.88 -14.69 8.85
CA PRO A 76 -5.04 -15.53 8.55
C PRO A 76 -6.25 -15.27 9.44
N GLN A 77 -5.99 -14.85 10.66
CA GLN A 77 -6.97 -14.65 11.73
C GLN A 77 -7.74 -13.34 11.58
N ARG A 78 -7.30 -12.43 10.70
CA ARG A 78 -7.97 -11.15 10.48
C ARG A 78 -9.22 -11.32 9.61
N PRO A 79 -10.31 -10.61 9.96
CA PRO A 79 -11.55 -10.69 9.20
C PRO A 79 -11.41 -9.95 7.86
N PRO A 80 -12.20 -10.30 6.84
CA PRO A 80 -12.05 -9.78 5.48
C PRO A 80 -12.30 -8.27 5.37
N GLU A 81 -13.13 -7.68 6.24
CA GLU A 81 -13.41 -6.24 6.23
C GLU A 81 -12.16 -5.43 6.57
N VAL A 82 -11.34 -5.92 7.51
CA VAL A 82 -10.06 -5.29 7.92
C VAL A 82 -9.04 -5.33 6.78
N ARG A 83 -9.04 -6.39 5.95
CA ARG A 83 -8.17 -6.45 4.78
C ARG A 83 -8.62 -5.48 3.69
N SER A 84 -9.93 -5.38 3.47
CA SER A 84 -10.52 -4.45 2.51
C SER A 84 -10.21 -2.99 2.89
N SER A 85 -10.38 -2.62 4.17
CA SER A 85 -10.06 -1.27 4.64
C SER A 85 -8.55 -0.97 4.56
N CYS A 86 -7.69 -1.95 4.85
CA CYS A 86 -6.24 -1.82 4.67
C CYS A 86 -5.86 -1.57 3.20
N LEU A 87 -6.45 -2.30 2.26
CA LEU A 87 -6.28 -2.07 0.81
C LEU A 87 -6.80 -0.70 0.36
N ALA A 88 -7.93 -0.25 0.91
CA ALA A 88 -8.48 1.08 0.62
C ALA A 88 -7.58 2.21 1.14
N LEU A 89 -7.07 2.10 2.37
CA LEU A 89 -6.11 3.05 2.94
C LEU A 89 -4.81 3.10 2.13
N ARG A 90 -4.36 1.95 1.62
CA ARG A 90 -3.21 1.85 0.71
C ARG A 90 -3.45 2.59 -0.60
N LEU A 91 -4.61 2.37 -1.22
CA LEU A 91 -4.99 3.04 -2.46
C LEU A 91 -5.12 4.56 -2.26
N LEU A 92 -5.67 5.00 -1.12
CA LEU A 92 -5.78 6.41 -0.81
C LEU A 92 -4.38 7.04 -0.58
N GLY A 93 -3.54 6.37 0.21
CA GLY A 93 -2.17 6.81 0.48
C GLY A 93 -1.34 6.91 -0.80
N SER A 94 -1.52 5.95 -1.72
CA SER A 94 -0.89 6.01 -3.03
C SER A 94 -1.40 7.25 -3.80
N ILE A 95 -2.72 7.43 -3.94
CA ILE A 95 -3.29 8.57 -4.68
C ILE A 95 -2.72 9.91 -4.16
N LEU A 96 -2.66 10.08 -2.84
CA LEU A 96 -2.09 11.28 -2.22
C LEU A 96 -0.60 11.45 -2.55
N PHE A 97 0.17 10.37 -2.55
CA PHE A 97 1.59 10.41 -2.92
C PHE A 97 1.79 10.83 -4.39
N ALA A 98 0.94 10.35 -5.30
CA ALA A 98 0.97 10.77 -6.70
C ALA A 98 0.62 12.26 -6.87
N PHE A 99 -0.41 12.75 -6.17
CA PHE A 99 -0.74 14.18 -6.18
C PHE A 99 0.41 15.03 -5.65
N LEU A 100 1.02 14.65 -4.54
CA LEU A 100 2.16 15.35 -3.96
C LEU A 100 3.34 15.36 -4.95
N PHE A 101 3.59 14.24 -5.61
CA PHE A 101 4.66 14.11 -6.59
C PHE A 101 4.44 14.98 -7.82
N LEU A 102 3.25 14.95 -8.41
CA LEU A 102 2.87 15.80 -9.53
C LEU A 102 2.96 17.29 -9.15
N HIS A 103 2.56 17.63 -7.92
CA HIS A 103 2.68 18.98 -7.40
C HIS A 103 4.15 19.42 -7.31
N ILE A 104 5.02 18.61 -6.69
CA ILE A 104 6.47 18.91 -6.60
C ILE A 104 7.08 19.06 -8.00
N ARG A 105 6.70 18.22 -8.97
CA ARG A 105 7.17 18.36 -10.36
C ARG A 105 6.70 19.66 -11.02
N SER A 106 5.47 20.09 -10.73
CA SER A 106 4.93 21.34 -11.28
C SER A 106 5.65 22.58 -10.73
N VAL A 107 6.04 22.55 -9.45
CA VAL A 107 6.69 23.67 -8.77
C VAL A 107 8.22 23.66 -8.96
N HIS A 108 8.84 22.48 -8.99
CA HIS A 108 10.29 22.30 -9.05
C HIS A 108 10.70 21.19 -10.05
N PRO A 109 10.62 21.46 -11.38
CA PRO A 109 10.87 20.44 -12.41
C PRO A 109 12.31 19.90 -12.43
N GLU A 110 13.28 20.64 -11.88
CA GLU A 110 14.71 20.27 -11.88
C GLU A 110 15.17 19.52 -10.61
N LEU A 111 14.29 19.31 -9.63
CA LEU A 111 14.71 18.81 -8.31
C LEU A 111 14.97 17.30 -8.28
N ILE A 112 14.30 16.52 -9.13
CA ILE A 112 14.27 15.05 -9.06
C ILE A 112 14.96 14.42 -10.26
N PHE A 113 15.85 13.46 -10.03
CA PHE A 113 16.52 12.71 -11.09
C PHE A 113 15.52 11.93 -11.97
N PHE A 114 15.69 11.98 -13.30
CA PHE A 114 14.75 11.38 -14.28
C PHE A 114 14.54 9.86 -14.07
N THR A 115 15.62 9.14 -13.72
CA THR A 115 15.59 7.69 -13.47
C THR A 115 14.86 7.32 -12.18
N ALA A 116 15.07 8.07 -11.10
CA ALA A 116 14.34 7.88 -9.84
C ALA A 116 12.84 8.18 -10.02
N ASN A 117 12.53 9.18 -10.86
CA ASN A 117 11.18 9.55 -11.25
C ASN A 117 10.41 8.37 -11.88
N HIS A 118 11.00 7.74 -12.90
CA HIS A 118 10.37 6.62 -13.61
C HIS A 118 10.21 5.39 -12.74
N LEU A 119 11.20 5.09 -11.88
CA LEU A 119 11.13 3.96 -10.97
C LEU A 119 10.02 4.13 -9.93
N VAL A 120 9.89 5.32 -9.34
CA VAL A 120 8.83 5.63 -8.37
C VAL A 120 7.45 5.54 -9.01
N LEU A 121 7.27 6.10 -10.22
CA LEU A 121 6.01 5.99 -10.99
C LEU A 121 5.67 4.54 -11.34
N PHE A 122 6.66 3.73 -11.75
CA PHE A 122 6.43 2.33 -12.09
C PHE A 122 6.05 1.48 -10.87
N CYS A 123 6.77 1.64 -9.76
CA CYS A 123 6.43 0.97 -8.49
C CYS A 123 5.04 1.41 -8.00
N TYR A 124 4.71 2.68 -8.18
CA TYR A 124 3.42 3.25 -7.85
C TYR A 124 2.27 2.61 -8.64
N ASP A 125 2.39 2.57 -9.97
CA ASP A 125 1.37 1.98 -10.84
C ASP A 125 1.16 0.48 -10.54
N CYS A 126 2.24 -0.22 -10.22
CA CYS A 126 2.18 -1.63 -9.82
C CYS A 126 1.42 -1.84 -8.49
N VAL A 127 1.66 -0.99 -7.48
CA VAL A 127 0.96 -1.05 -6.19
C VAL A 127 -0.52 -0.68 -6.35
N VAL A 128 -0.83 0.36 -7.12
CA VAL A 128 -2.22 0.79 -7.40
C VAL A 128 -2.99 -0.28 -8.17
N CYS A 129 -2.41 -0.81 -9.26
CA CYS A 129 -3.03 -1.87 -10.04
C CYS A 129 -3.23 -3.14 -9.20
N GLY A 130 -2.24 -3.52 -8.39
CA GLY A 130 -2.32 -4.68 -7.51
C GLY A 130 -3.41 -4.52 -6.44
N ALA A 131 -3.43 -3.37 -5.75
CA ALA A 131 -4.41 -3.05 -4.72
C ALA A 131 -5.83 -2.96 -5.30
N TYR A 132 -6.00 -2.31 -6.46
CA TYR A 132 -7.28 -2.20 -7.15
C TYR A 132 -7.81 -3.57 -7.58
N ASN A 133 -6.97 -4.43 -8.17
CA ASN A 133 -7.38 -5.77 -8.56
C ASN A 133 -7.76 -6.63 -7.34
N CYS A 134 -7.00 -6.52 -6.25
CA CYS A 134 -7.32 -7.18 -4.97
C CYS A 134 -8.65 -6.67 -4.39
N LEU A 135 -8.87 -5.36 -4.39
CA LEU A 135 -10.09 -4.74 -3.88
C LEU A 135 -11.31 -5.10 -4.75
N ARG A 136 -11.15 -5.12 -6.08
CA ARG A 136 -12.19 -5.56 -7.02
C ARG A 136 -12.58 -7.01 -6.78
N MET A 137 -11.60 -7.88 -6.52
CA MET A 137 -11.87 -9.29 -6.17
C MET A 137 -12.55 -9.43 -4.80
N ALA A 138 -12.19 -8.60 -3.82
CA ALA A 138 -12.84 -8.57 -2.50
C ALA A 138 -14.29 -8.06 -2.59
N ASN A 139 -14.53 -6.97 -3.33
CA ASN A 139 -15.85 -6.34 -3.45
C ASN A 139 -16.83 -7.19 -4.27
N ARG A 140 -16.37 -7.91 -5.30
CA ARG A 140 -17.21 -8.89 -6.02
C ARG A 140 -17.79 -10.02 -5.15
N ARG A 141 -17.26 -10.20 -3.93
CA ARG A 141 -17.71 -11.23 -2.98
C ARG A 141 -18.49 -10.67 -1.80
N GLN A 142 -18.42 -9.35 -1.58
CA GLN A 142 -19.10 -8.66 -0.48
C GLN A 142 -20.56 -8.31 -0.82
N PHE A 143 -21.02 -8.61 -2.05
CA PHE A 143 -22.42 -8.91 -2.30
C PHE A 143 -22.69 -10.37 -1.91
N PRO A 144 -23.15 -10.66 -0.68
CA PRO A 144 -24.07 -11.76 -0.57
C PRO A 144 -25.21 -11.43 -1.54
N ARG A 145 -25.68 -12.42 -2.31
CA ARG A 145 -27.10 -12.43 -2.65
C ARG A 145 -27.79 -12.13 -1.33
N CYS A 146 -28.50 -11.01 -1.22
CA CYS A 146 -29.55 -10.92 -0.22
C CYS A 146 -30.44 -12.14 -0.52
N GLU A 147 -30.25 -13.23 0.22
CA GLU A 147 -31.26 -14.27 0.26
C GLU A 147 -32.54 -13.57 0.68
N PRO A 148 -33.62 -13.68 -0.10
CA PRO A 148 -34.87 -13.05 0.28
C PRO A 148 -35.24 -13.54 1.68
N LEU A 149 -35.50 -12.59 2.58
CA LEU A 149 -36.06 -12.74 3.92
C LEU A 149 -37.46 -13.38 3.85
N GLY A 150 -37.54 -14.63 3.38
CA GLY A 150 -38.80 -15.31 3.03
C GLY A 150 -38.88 -16.75 3.53
N GLN A 151 -37.94 -17.19 4.38
CA GLN A 151 -37.99 -18.52 5.01
C GLN A 151 -37.74 -18.42 6.52
N LEU A 152 -38.49 -17.56 7.22
CA LEU A 152 -38.79 -17.82 8.63
C LEU A 152 -39.96 -18.79 8.66
N ALA A 153 -39.63 -20.04 8.92
CA ALA A 153 -40.55 -21.14 9.14
C ALA A 153 -41.61 -20.77 10.19
N LEU A 154 -42.88 -20.90 9.80
CA LEU A 154 -43.99 -21.07 10.72
C LEU A 154 -43.82 -22.41 11.45
N PRO A 155 -43.78 -22.45 12.78
CA PRO A 155 -43.93 -23.69 13.52
C PRO A 155 -45.39 -24.16 13.40
N ASN A 156 -45.59 -25.37 12.90
CA ASN A 156 -46.82 -26.15 13.12
C ASN A 156 -46.83 -26.69 14.55
#